data_AF-A0A819VBJ8-F1
#
_entry.id   AF-A0A819VBJ8-F1
#
_cell.length_a   1.000
_cell.length_b   1.000
_cell.length_c   1.000
_cell.angle_alpha   90.00
_cell.angle_beta   90.00
_cell.angle_gamma   90.00
#
_symmetry.space_group_name_H-M   'P 1'
#
loop_
_entity.id
_entity.type
_entity.pdbx_description
1 polymer ?
#
loop_
_entity_poly.entity_id
_entity_poly.type
_entity_poly.pdbx_seq_one_letter_code
_entity_poly.pdbx_strand_id
1 'polypeptide(L)'
;MFALLLLLILIHNISLIEIEQSPKHFQINENSPNGTTIGIIKTYPSDYLMTLIDGANGHFDLNSMGELFVSTYFILVLNHNLNII
;
A
#
# COMPACT_ATOMS: atom_id res chain seq x y z
N MET A 1 28.35 -50.10 8.81
CA MET A 1 28.57 -48.71 9.22
C MET A 1 27.89 -47.82 8.21
N PHE A 2 26.76 -47.20 8.56
CA PHE A 2 26.10 -46.20 7.73
C PHE A 2 25.97 -44.94 8.57
N ALA A 3 26.61 -43.86 8.13
CA ALA A 3 26.45 -42.55 8.76
C ALA A 3 25.10 -41.98 8.32
N LEU A 4 24.22 -41.72 9.28
CA LEU A 4 23.05 -40.88 9.07
C LEU A 4 23.56 -39.46 8.84
N LEU A 5 23.72 -39.07 7.58
CA LEU A 5 23.91 -37.66 7.24
C LEU A 5 22.55 -36.99 7.43
N LEU A 6 22.31 -36.49 8.65
CA LEU A 6 21.26 -35.53 8.93
C LEU A 6 21.56 -34.29 8.08
N LEU A 7 21.07 -34.29 6.84
CA LEU A 7 21.05 -33.12 6.00
C LEU A 7 20.06 -32.15 6.66
N LEU A 8 20.57 -31.34 7.59
CA LEU A 8 20.03 -30.03 7.87
C LEU A 8 20.08 -29.27 6.53
N ILE A 9 19.10 -29.54 5.66
CA ILE A 9 18.61 -28.48 4.80
C ILE A 9 18.05 -27.51 5.82
N LEU A 10 18.89 -26.56 6.22
CA LEU A 10 18.42 -25.24 6.57
C LEU A 10 17.63 -24.85 5.32
N ILE A 11 16.34 -25.18 5.31
CA ILE A 11 15.40 -24.59 4.39
C ILE A 11 15.54 -23.14 4.81
N HIS A 12 16.44 -22.42 4.12
CA HIS A 12 16.31 -21.00 4.03
C HIS A 12 14.86 -20.87 3.63
N ASN A 13 14.05 -20.35 4.56
CA ASN A 13 12.72 -19.89 4.27
C ASN A 13 12.92 -18.81 3.23
N ILE A 14 13.14 -19.22 1.98
CA ILE A 14 12.86 -18.42 0.82
C ILE A 14 11.34 -18.37 0.93
N SER A 15 10.85 -17.37 1.66
CA SER A 15 9.46 -16.98 1.56
C SER A 15 9.26 -16.74 0.08
N LEU A 16 8.67 -17.71 -0.63
CA LEU A 16 8.00 -17.42 -1.87
C LEU A 16 6.91 -16.44 -1.45
N ILE A 17 7.19 -15.16 -1.67
CA ILE A 17 6.20 -14.10 -1.53
C ILE A 17 5.24 -14.33 -2.69
N GLU A 18 4.29 -15.23 -2.49
CA GLU A 18 3.13 -15.35 -3.35
C GLU A 18 2.21 -14.19 -2.95
N ILE A 19 2.39 -13.04 -3.61
CA ILE A 19 1.50 -11.91 -3.39
C ILE A 19 0.15 -12.29 -3.98
N GLU A 20 -0.76 -12.83 -3.16
CA GLU A 20 -2.18 -12.84 -3.49
C GLU A 20 -2.65 -11.38 -3.59
N GLN A 21 -2.57 -10.80 -4.78
CA GLN A 21 -3.02 -9.44 -5.06
C GLN A 21 -4.53 -9.45 -5.27
N SER A 22 -5.26 -9.49 -4.16
CA SER A 22 -6.69 -9.20 -4.12
C SER A 22 -6.94 -7.93 -3.32
N PRO A 23 -7.67 -6.94 -3.86
CA PRO A 23 -8.40 -6.91 -5.13
C PRO A 23 -7.60 -6.27 -6.30
N LYS A 24 -7.93 -6.66 -7.53
CA LYS A 24 -7.30 -6.14 -8.77
C LYS A 24 -7.77 -4.75 -9.18
N HIS A 25 -8.93 -4.32 -8.67
CA HIS A 25 -9.52 -3.02 -8.95
C HIS A 25 -10.37 -2.59 -7.76
N PHE A 26 -10.42 -1.29 -7.53
CA PHE A 26 -11.34 -0.65 -6.61
C PHE A 26 -12.25 0.30 -7.38
N GLN A 27 -13.46 0.49 -6.86
CA GLN A 27 -14.40 1.48 -7.35
C GLN A 27 -14.81 2.39 -6.19
N ILE A 28 -14.93 3.67 -6.47
CA ILE A 28 -15.41 4.67 -5.52
C ILE A 28 -16.23 5.70 -6.29
N ASN A 29 -17.27 6.23 -5.63
CA ASN A 29 -18.08 7.29 -6.21
C ASN A 29 -17.27 8.58 -6.30
N GLU A 30 -17.42 9.30 -7.42
CA GLU A 30 -16.89 10.65 -7.54
C GLU A 30 -17.44 11.54 -6.41
N ASN A 31 -16.63 12.48 -5.92
CA ASN A 31 -16.94 13.37 -4.80
C ASN A 31 -17.10 12.68 -3.44
N SER A 32 -16.61 11.45 -3.28
CA SER A 32 -16.52 10.83 -1.96
C SER A 32 -15.69 11.73 -1.01
N PRO A 33 -16.13 11.96 0.23
CA PRO A 33 -15.42 12.81 1.19
C PRO A 33 -13.99 12.32 1.49
N ASN A 34 -13.12 13.25 1.88
CA ASN A 34 -11.81 12.91 2.43
C ASN A 34 -11.97 11.94 3.63
N GLY A 35 -11.14 10.89 3.67
CA GLY A 35 -11.22 9.80 4.65
C GLY A 35 -12.14 8.65 4.25
N THR A 36 -12.81 8.69 3.09
CA THR A 36 -13.66 7.57 2.65
C THR A 36 -12.80 6.33 2.36
N THR A 37 -13.05 5.23 3.07
CA THR A 37 -12.40 3.94 2.80
C THR A 37 -12.86 3.36 1.46
N ILE A 38 -11.89 3.06 0.61
CA ILE A 38 -12.07 2.43 -0.70
C ILE A 38 -12.02 0.90 -0.57
N GLY A 39 -11.13 0.41 0.29
CA GLY A 39 -11.07 -1.01 0.64
C GLY A 39 -9.80 -1.39 1.39
N ILE A 40 -9.58 -2.70 1.53
CA ILE A 40 -8.47 -3.28 2.28
C ILE A 40 -7.62 -4.13 1.34
N ILE A 41 -6.33 -3.83 1.29
CA ILE A 41 -5.31 -4.63 0.62
C ILE A 41 -4.68 -5.53 1.69
N LYS A 42 -4.51 -6.82 1.36
CA LYS A 42 -3.86 -7.79 2.24
C LYS A 42 -2.77 -8.50 1.47
N THR A 43 -1.68 -8.82 2.17
CA THR A 43 -0.60 -9.67 1.68
C THR A 43 -0.62 -10.99 2.43
N TYR A 44 -0.09 -12.03 1.79
CA TYR A 44 0.23 -13.27 2.47
C TYR A 44 1.72 -13.60 2.26
N PRO A 45 2.46 -13.86 3.35
CA PRO A 45 2.10 -13.64 4.75
C PRO A 45 1.81 -12.15 5.06
N SER A 46 1.02 -11.87 6.11
CA SER A 46 0.42 -10.56 6.38
C SER A 46 1.32 -9.57 7.13
N ASP A 47 2.58 -9.92 7.32
CA ASP A 47 3.58 -9.19 8.10
C ASP A 47 4.39 -8.18 7.25
N TYR A 48 4.07 -8.04 5.97
CA TYR A 48 4.71 -7.05 5.11
C TYR A 48 4.12 -5.66 5.29
N LEU A 49 5.02 -4.68 5.47
CA LEU A 49 4.69 -3.27 5.33
C LEU A 49 4.36 -2.96 3.86
N MET A 50 3.24 -2.29 3.64
CA MET A 50 2.82 -1.83 2.33
C MET A 50 2.94 -0.31 2.25
N THR A 51 3.35 0.20 1.09
CA THR A 51 3.34 1.63 0.79
C THR A 51 2.64 1.86 -0.54
N LEU A 52 1.96 2.99 -0.65
CA LEU A 52 1.40 3.44 -1.92
C LEU A 52 2.51 4.11 -2.74
N ILE A 53 2.77 3.62 -3.95
CA ILE A 53 3.80 4.18 -4.84
C ILE A 53 3.26 5.41 -5.58
N ASP A 54 1.98 5.38 -5.96
CA ASP A 54 1.29 6.48 -6.62
C ASP A 54 -0.08 6.67 -5.98
N GLY A 55 -0.26 7.80 -5.30
CA GLY A 55 -1.51 8.22 -4.67
C GLY A 55 -2.37 9.13 -5.54
N ALA A 56 -2.15 9.14 -6.86
CA ALA A 56 -2.80 10.03 -7.82
C ALA A 56 -2.73 11.50 -7.36
N ASN A 57 -1.51 12.06 -7.27
CA ASN A 57 -1.28 13.42 -6.77
C ASN A 57 -1.80 13.68 -5.33
N GLY A 58 -1.86 12.65 -4.49
CA GLY A 58 -2.28 12.76 -3.09
C GLY A 58 -3.79 12.71 -2.88
N HIS A 59 -4.54 12.22 -3.88
CA HIS A 59 -5.98 11.95 -3.78
C HIS A 59 -6.30 10.61 -3.08
N PHE A 60 -5.31 9.73 -2.95
CA PHE A 60 -5.43 8.44 -2.27
C PHE A 60 -4.25 8.21 -1.34
N ASP A 61 -4.49 7.49 -0.26
CA ASP A 61 -3.46 7.11 0.70
C ASP A 61 -3.74 5.70 1.27
N LEU A 62 -2.71 5.05 1.80
CA LEU A 62 -2.74 3.69 2.35
C LEU A 62 -2.18 3.71 3.77
N ASN A 63 -2.96 3.24 4.74
CA ASN A 63 -2.48 3.14 6.12
C ASN A 63 -1.72 1.84 6.39
N SER A 64 -1.11 1.73 7.58
CA SER A 64 -0.34 0.56 8.01
C SER A 64 -1.15 -0.72 8.16
N MET A 65 -2.49 -0.64 8.15
CA MET A 65 -3.41 -1.78 8.23
C MET A 65 -3.84 -2.25 6.83
N GLY A 66 -3.34 -1.60 5.77
CA GLY A 66 -3.70 -1.91 4.38
C GLY A 66 -5.01 -1.27 3.93
N GLU A 67 -5.56 -0.31 4.66
CA GLU A 67 -6.78 0.40 4.25
C GLU A 67 -6.39 1.49 3.25
N LEU A 68 -6.92 1.38 2.03
CA LEU A 68 -6.86 2.40 0.98
C LEU A 68 -8.03 3.35 1.18
N PHE A 69 -7.78 4.66 1.22
CA PHE A 69 -8.81 5.67 1.45
C PHE A 69 -8.57 6.94 0.62
N VAL A 70 -9.64 7.72 0.42
CA VAL A 70 -9.57 9.04 -0.19
C VAL A 70 -8.77 9.97 0.72
N SER A 71 -7.72 10.56 0.18
CA SER A 71 -6.91 11.58 0.84
C SER A 71 -7.01 12.89 0.08
N THR A 72 -6.65 13.99 0.72
CA THR A 72 -6.43 15.26 0.04
C THR A 72 -5.24 15.97 0.67
N TYR A 73 -4.05 15.77 0.10
CA TYR A 73 -2.94 16.72 0.32
C TYR A 73 -3.16 17.95 -0.57
N PHE A 74 -3.81 18.97 -0.03
CA PHE A 74 -3.88 20.28 -0.69
C PHE A 74 -2.53 20.99 -0.53
N ILE A 75 -1.68 20.99 -1.57
CA ILE A 75 -0.53 21.91 -1.62
C ILE A 75 -1.08 23.29 -2.04
N LEU A 76 -1.27 24.18 -1.07
CA LEU A 76 -1.53 25.60 -1.33
C LEU A 76 -0.24 26.20 -1.89
N VAL A 77 -0.09 26.25 -3.22
CA VAL A 77 0.90 27.13 -3.85
C VAL A 77 0.37 28.56 -3.71
N LEU A 78 0.67 29.23 -2.59
CA LEU A 78 0.49 30.68 -2.45
C LEU A 78 1.51 31.38 -3.34
N ASN A 79 1.16 31.63 -4.59
CA ASN A 79 1.88 32.61 -5.40
C ASN A 79 1.35 34.00 -5.02
N HIS A 80 1.79 34.53 -3.87
CA HIS A 80 1.52 35.92 -3.50
C HIS A 80 2.34 36.86 -4.39
N ASN A 81 1.86 37.10 -5.61
CA ASN A 81 2.20 38.27 -6.40
C ASN A 81 0.91 38.98 -6.82
N LEU A 82 0.19 39.49 -5.81
CA LEU A 82 -0.84 40.51 -6.00
C LEU A 82 -0.12 41.84 -6.17
N ASN A 83 -0.08 42.37 -7.40
CA ASN A 83 0.12 43.78 -7.61
C ASN A 83 -0.59 44.22 -8.89
N ILE A 84 -1.85 44.65 -8.76
CA ILE A 84 -2.50 45.53 -9.73
C ILE A 84 -3.19 46.61 -8.92
N ILE A 85 -2.45 47.70 -8.71
CA ILE A 85 -2.96 49.05 -8.48
C ILE A 85 -3.55 49.58 -9.80
#